data_AF-A0AA38CVW2-F1
#
_entry.id   AF-A0AA38CVW2-F1
#
_cell.length_a   1.000
_cell.length_b   1.000
_cell.length_c   1.000
_cell.angle_alpha   90.00
_cell.angle_beta   90.00
_cell.angle_gamma   90.00
#
_symmetry.space_group_name_H-M   'P 1'
#
loop_
_entity.id
_entity.type
_entity.pdbx_description
1 polymer ?
#
loop_
_entity_poly.entity_id
_entity_poly.type
_entity_poly.pdbx_seq_one_letter_code
_entity_poly.pdbx_strand_id
1 'polypeptide(L)'
;KIIVERPPTRFNVQELLLVEGIRVQKNIAVKFDVFVNLDDQLLNTPYVNKGREEYVGTFVELARGATDDKHSGCGQSSLCLEISEVLADLKVGDEKTIE
;
A
#
# COMPACT_ATOMS: atom_id res chain seq x y z
N LYS A 1 -12.13 0.03 1.36
CA LYS A 1 -11.64 -1.17 2.05
C LYS A 1 -11.60 -2.31 1.05
N ILE A 2 -10.53 -3.10 1.02
CA ILE A 2 -10.35 -4.18 0.04
C ILE A 2 -9.88 -5.40 0.81
N ILE A 3 -10.66 -6.47 0.79
CA ILE A 3 -10.27 -7.72 1.44
C ILE A 3 -9.30 -8.46 0.53
N VAL A 4 -8.15 -8.85 1.06
CA VAL A 4 -7.08 -9.58 0.36
C VAL A 4 -6.89 -10.94 1.03
N GLU A 5 -6.94 -12.01 0.24
CA GLU A 5 -6.62 -13.36 0.71
C GLU A 5 -5.11 -13.49 0.99
N ARG A 6 -4.79 -14.09 2.13
CA ARG A 6 -3.41 -14.36 2.52
C ARG A 6 -2.92 -15.69 1.95
N PRO A 7 -1.63 -15.79 1.62
CA PRO A 7 -1.04 -17.08 1.27
C PRO A 7 -1.08 -18.04 2.47
N PRO A 8 -0.96 -19.36 2.25
CA PRO A 8 -0.83 -20.32 3.34
C PRO A 8 0.36 -19.97 4.23
N THR A 9 0.15 -19.91 5.55
CA THR A 9 1.18 -19.58 6.53
C THR A 9 2.38 -20.53 6.41
N ARG A 10 3.57 -19.98 6.22
CA ARG A 10 4.84 -20.73 6.19
C ARG A 10 5.80 -20.12 7.19
N PHE A 11 6.34 -20.95 8.08
CA PHE A 11 7.37 -20.51 9.03
C PHE A 11 8.62 -20.02 8.27
N ASN A 12 9.22 -18.93 8.76
CA ASN A 12 10.43 -18.29 8.20
C ASN A 12 10.30 -17.78 6.75
N VAL A 13 9.10 -17.44 6.31
CA VAL A 13 8.88 -16.78 5.01
C VAL A 13 8.31 -15.38 5.25
N GLN A 14 8.84 -14.38 4.55
CA GLN A 14 8.31 -13.02 4.56
C GLN A 14 7.01 -12.95 3.75
N GLU A 15 5.98 -12.33 4.32
CA GLU A 15 4.73 -12.03 3.64
C GLU A 15 4.81 -10.63 2.99
N LEU A 16 4.49 -10.56 1.70
CA LEU A 16 4.57 -9.34 0.89
C LEU A 16 3.18 -8.96 0.38
N LEU A 17 2.78 -7.71 0.58
CA LEU A 17 1.63 -7.10 -0.07
C LEU A 17 2.07 -6.44 -1.38
N LEU A 18 1.50 -6.89 -2.49
CA LEU A 18 1.80 -6.37 -3.81
C LEU A 18 0.59 -5.59 -4.35
N VAL A 19 0.77 -4.29 -4.56
CA VAL A 19 -0.18 -3.43 -5.27
C VAL A 19 0.29 -3.32 -6.71
N GLU A 20 -0.33 -4.07 -7.61
CA GLU A 20 0.03 -4.11 -9.03
C GLU A 20 -0.79 -3.15 -9.88
N GLY A 21 -0.25 -2.81 -11.05
CA GLY A 21 -1.00 -2.09 -12.08
C GLY A 21 -1.29 -0.63 -11.72
N ILE A 22 -0.48 -0.03 -10.87
CA ILE A 22 -0.58 1.40 -10.53
C ILE A 22 -0.30 2.20 -11.81
N ARG A 23 -1.30 2.94 -12.26
CA ARG A 23 -1.27 3.71 -13.51
C ARG A 23 -1.42 5.19 -13.20
N VAL A 24 -0.34 5.94 -13.42
CA VAL A 24 -0.25 7.37 -13.08
C VAL A 24 0.21 8.18 -14.30
N GLN A 25 -0.42 9.34 -14.50
CA GLN A 25 0.03 10.29 -15.52
C GLN A 25 1.35 10.94 -15.09
N LYS A 26 2.35 10.95 -15.98
CA LYS A 26 3.73 11.38 -15.65
C LYS A 26 3.87 12.84 -15.21
N ASN A 27 2.91 13.69 -15.57
CA ASN A 27 2.88 15.11 -15.21
C ASN A 27 2.15 15.39 -13.90
N ILE A 28 1.64 14.36 -13.21
CA ILE A 28 0.91 14.48 -11.95
C ILE A 28 1.73 13.82 -10.84
N ALA A 29 1.93 14.55 -9.74
CA ALA A 29 2.48 13.97 -8.53
C ALA A 29 1.37 13.19 -7.80
N VAL A 30 1.65 11.93 -7.47
CA VAL A 30 0.69 11.06 -6.76
C VAL A 30 1.36 10.54 -5.50
N LYS A 31 0.60 10.58 -4.40
CA LYS A 31 0.99 9.95 -3.15
C LYS A 31 -0.24 9.27 -2.55
N PHE A 32 -0.07 8.03 -2.12
CA PHE A 32 -1.04 7.37 -1.26
C PHE A 32 -0.32 6.53 -0.20
N ASP A 33 -0.87 6.55 1.00
CA ASP A 33 -0.42 5.72 2.11
C ASP A 33 -1.25 4.44 2.14
N VAL A 34 -0.64 3.32 2.53
CA VAL A 34 -1.26 2.00 2.61
C VAL A 34 -1.32 1.58 4.07
N PHE A 35 -2.49 1.13 4.49
CA PHE A 35 -2.78 0.60 5.82
C PHE A 35 -3.41 -0.77 5.67
N VAL A 36 -3.22 -1.64 6.67
CA VAL A 36 -3.85 -2.97 6.74
C VAL A 36 -4.63 -3.09 8.05
N ASN A 37 -5.83 -3.66 7.98
CA ASN A 37 -6.74 -3.85 9.12
C ASN A 37 -7.04 -2.57 9.91
N LEU A 38 -7.12 -1.43 9.22
CA LEU A 38 -7.48 -0.15 9.83
C LEU A 38 -8.95 -0.15 10.28
N ASP A 39 -9.21 0.25 11.54
CA ASP A 39 -10.56 0.38 12.09
C ASP A 39 -11.43 1.34 11.26
N ASP A 40 -12.64 0.91 10.94
CA ASP A 40 -13.64 1.68 10.20
C ASP A 40 -14.00 3.01 10.87
N GLN A 41 -13.93 3.08 12.20
CA GLN A 41 -14.16 4.31 12.98
C GLN A 41 -13.09 5.38 12.70
N LEU A 42 -11.91 4.94 12.27
CA LEU A 42 -10.77 5.80 12.02
C LEU A 42 -10.70 6.25 10.57
N LEU A 43 -11.32 5.50 9.65
CA LEU A 43 -11.47 5.91 8.26
C LEU A 43 -12.08 7.31 8.19
N ASN A 44 -11.38 8.24 7.54
CA ASN A 44 -11.72 9.66 7.40
C ASN A 44 -11.49 10.54 8.64
N THR A 45 -10.79 10.04 9.66
CA THR A 45 -10.35 10.87 10.78
C THR A 45 -8.96 11.46 10.49
N PRO A 46 -8.62 12.63 11.07
CA PRO A 46 -7.28 13.20 10.97
C PRO A 46 -6.21 12.37 11.72
N TYR A 47 -6.62 11.33 12.46
CA TYR A 47 -5.75 10.47 13.25
C TYR A 47 -5.15 9.30 12.44
N VAL A 48 -5.60 9.09 11.19
CA VAL A 48 -4.98 8.11 10.28
C VAL A 48 -3.67 8.70 9.74
N ASN A 49 -2.55 8.21 10.28
CA ASN A 49 -1.22 8.69 9.92
C ASN A 49 -0.17 7.58 10.07
N LYS A 50 1.08 7.88 9.69
CA LYS A 50 2.19 6.92 9.62
C LYS A 50 2.70 6.39 10.96
N GLY A 51 2.30 6.98 12.09
CA GLY A 51 2.67 6.52 13.43
C GLY A 51 1.79 5.40 13.95
N ARG A 52 0.85 4.90 13.15
CA ARG A 52 -0.05 3.81 13.48
C ARG A 52 0.60 2.46 13.20
N GLU A 53 0.22 1.47 14.00
CA GLU A 53 0.60 0.07 13.83
C GLU A 53 0.06 -0.54 12.53
N GLU A 54 -1.07 -0.06 12.03
CA GLU A 54 -1.66 -0.51 10.75
C GLU A 54 -0.94 0.03 9.50
N TYR A 55 -0.02 0.99 9.64
CA TYR A 55 0.67 1.61 8.50
C TYR A 55 1.76 0.70 7.93
N VAL A 56 1.68 0.40 6.63
CA VAL A 56 2.63 -0.52 5.96
C VAL A 56 3.50 0.18 4.90
N GLY A 57 3.15 1.37 4.44
CA GLY A 57 3.99 2.10 3.50
C GLY A 57 3.31 3.21 2.73
N THR A 58 4.07 3.82 1.82
CA THR A 58 3.62 4.89 0.95
C THR A 58 4.10 4.64 -0.47
N PHE A 59 3.21 4.80 -1.45
CA PHE A 59 3.61 4.99 -2.83
C PHE A 59 3.77 6.49 -3.11
N VAL A 60 4.88 6.87 -3.76
CA VAL A 60 5.12 8.25 -4.23
C VAL A 60 5.59 8.21 -5.67
N GLU A 61 4.86 8.91 -6.54
CA GLU A 61 5.30 9.26 -7.89
C GLU A 61 5.44 10.79 -7.95
N LEU A 62 6.61 11.26 -8.37
CA LEU A 62 6.85 12.69 -8.54
C LEU A 62 6.46 13.11 -9.96
N ALA A 63 5.80 14.26 -10.09
CA ALA A 63 5.58 14.87 -11.40
C ALA A 63 6.92 15.14 -12.07
N ARG A 64 7.12 14.58 -13.27
CA ARG A 64 8.27 14.91 -14.11
C ARG A 64 7.85 16.03 -15.05
N GLY A 65 8.62 17.12 -15.06
CA GLY A 65 8.37 18.27 -15.93
C GLY A 65 8.28 17.83 -17.39
N ALA A 66 7.24 18.29 -18.09
CA ALA A 66 7.05 18.04 -19.52
C ALA A 66 8.08 18.85 -20.30
N THR A 67 9.27 18.28 -20.52
CA THR A 67 10.08 18.68 -21.67
C THR A 67 9.46 18.01 -22.89
N ASP A 68 8.70 18.80 -23.65
CA ASP A 68 7.99 18.48 -24.88
C ASP A 68 6.67 17.67 -24.74
N ASP A 69 5.66 18.14 -25.47
CA ASP A 69 4.27 17.64 -25.60
C ASP A 69 4.12 16.16 -26.04
N LYS A 70 5.22 15.38 -26.06
CA LYS A 70 5.25 13.95 -26.43
C LYS A 70 5.21 13.01 -25.22
N HIS A 71 5.10 13.54 -23.99
CA HIS A 71 5.13 12.74 -22.75
C HIS A 71 3.81 12.68 -21.98
N SER A 72 2.65 12.73 -22.66
CA SER A 72 1.33 12.41 -22.11
C SER A 72 1.13 10.92 -21.76
N GLY A 73 2.22 10.18 -21.56
CA GLY A 73 2.18 8.75 -21.28
C GLY A 73 1.76 8.44 -19.84
N CYS A 74 1.00 7.37 -19.67
CA CYS A 74 0.77 6.76 -18.37
C CYS A 74 1.98 5.89 -17.99
N GLY A 75 2.58 6.14 -16.83
CA GLY A 75 3.52 5.20 -16.23
C GLY A 75 2.75 4.02 -15.63
N GLN A 76 3.32 2.82 -15.71
CA GLN A 76 2.84 1.66 -14.97
C GLN A 76 3.90 1.26 -13.94
N SER A 77 3.47 1.10 -12.69
CA SER A 77 4.31 0.74 -11.56
C SER A 77 3.60 -0.28 -10.67
N SER A 78 4.37 -0.87 -9.74
CA SER A 78 3.86 -1.72 -8.67
C SER A 78 4.51 -1.29 -7.36
N LEU A 79 3.80 -1.45 -6.25
CA LEU A 79 4.33 -1.25 -4.90
C LEU A 79 4.39 -2.62 -4.21
N CYS A 80 5.57 -2.98 -3.70
CA CYS A 80 5.78 -4.20 -2.92
C CYS A 80 6.11 -3.79 -1.48
N LEU A 81 5.32 -4.26 -0.52
CA LEU A 81 5.46 -3.95 0.90
C LEU A 81 5.67 -5.25 1.68
N GLU A 82 6.69 -5.29 2.53
CA GLU A 82 6.85 -6.35 3.51
C GLU A 82 5.92 -6.05 4.69
N ILE A 83 5.10 -7.02 5.09
CA ILE A 83 4.03 -6.80 6.08
C ILE A 83 4.10 -7.77 7.27
N SER A 84 5.07 -8.69 7.33
CA SER A 84 5.09 -9.75 8.35
C SER A 84 5.17 -9.17 9.77
N GLU A 85 6.01 -8.15 9.97
CA GLU A 85 6.15 -7.49 11.27
C GLU A 85 4.83 -6.80 11.66
N VAL A 86 4.20 -6.08 10.73
CA VAL A 86 2.91 -5.42 10.97
C VAL A 86 1.81 -6.43 11.32
N LEU A 87 1.72 -7.56 10.62
CA LEU A 87 0.74 -8.60 10.93
C LEU A 87 0.97 -9.24 12.31
N ALA A 88 2.23 -9.36 12.73
CA ALA A 88 2.59 -9.86 14.05
C ALA A 88 2.20 -8.86 15.16
N ASP A 89 2.47 -7.57 14.96
CA ASP A 89 2.11 -6.50 15.89
C ASP A 89 0.59 -6.39 16.06
N LEU A 90 -0.16 -6.51 14.96
CA LEU A 90 -1.63 -6.54 14.96
C LEU A 90 -2.22 -7.85 15.49
N LYS A 91 -1.40 -8.88 15.73
CA LYS A 91 -1.80 -10.21 16.25
C LYS A 91 -2.83 -10.94 15.38
N VAL A 92 -2.74 -10.75 14.07
CA VAL A 92 -3.64 -11.36 13.07
C VAL A 92 -2.99 -12.52 12.31
N GLY A 93 -1.92 -13.10 12.86
CA GLY A 93 -1.12 -14.14 12.20
C GLY A 93 -1.90 -15.35 11.70
N ASP A 94 -3.00 -15.73 12.36
CA ASP A 94 -3.85 -16.88 12.02
C ASP A 94 -5.04 -16.53 11.10
N GLU A 95 -5.25 -15.25 10.78
CA GLU A 95 -6.34 -14.84 9.90
C GLU A 95 -6.06 -15.24 8.45
N LYS A 96 -7.11 -15.57 7.68
CA LYS A 96 -6.95 -15.97 6.26
C LYS A 96 -6.96 -14.79 5.31
N THR A 97 -7.34 -13.61 5.80
CA THR A 97 -7.54 -12.40 5.00
C THR A 97 -7.06 -11.19 5.78
N ILE A 98 -6.72 -10.12 5.07
CA ILE A 98 -6.52 -8.77 5.62
C ILE A 98 -7.39 -7.78 4.84
N GLU A 99 -7.57 -6.56 5.36
CA GLU A 99 -8.46 -5.55 4.79
C GLU A 99 -7.93 -4.12 4.75
#